data_AF-A0A954MGZ2-F1
#
_entry.id   AF-A0A954MGZ2-F1
#
_cell.length_a   1.000
_cell.length_b   1.000
_cell.length_c   1.000
_cell.angle_alpha   90.00
_cell.angle_beta   90.00
_cell.angle_gamma   90.00
#
_symmetry.space_group_name_H-M   'P 1'
#
loop_
_entity.id
_entity.type
_entity.pdbx_description
1 polymer ?
#
loop_
_entity_poly.entity_id
_entity_poly.type
_entity_poly.pdbx_seq_one_letter_code
_entity_poly.pdbx_strand_id
1 'polypeptide(L)'
;MKTLFTLCCVFAITVPAFAHDTWVEVNTPEVREGNVVHVDLKLGNHGNDHRDFKLHSLITLDHATLAVNMPCGCEVDLKPNLIGTAYEEKQGYWTTPYITTKPGLHVVSHELDTLHG
;
A
#
# COMPACT_ATOMS: atom_id res chain seq x y z
N MET A 1 -23.16 -18.53 -34.64
CA MET A 1 -23.64 -17.13 -34.51
C MET A 1 -23.85 -16.70 -33.07
N LYS A 2 -24.65 -17.43 -32.26
CA LYS A 2 -24.88 -17.10 -30.85
C LYS A 2 -23.60 -17.04 -30.00
N THR A 3 -22.72 -18.03 -30.14
CA THR A 3 -21.42 -18.08 -29.44
C THR A 3 -20.47 -16.95 -29.79
N LEU A 4 -20.45 -16.52 -31.06
CA LEU A 4 -19.63 -15.39 -31.52
C LEU A 4 -20.15 -14.06 -30.96
N PHE A 5 -21.48 -13.92 -30.88
CA PHE A 5 -22.14 -12.75 -30.31
C PHE A 5 -21.90 -12.66 -28.78
N THR A 6 -22.01 -13.79 -28.07
CA THR A 6 -21.69 -13.86 -26.64
C THR A 6 -20.24 -13.52 -26.35
N LEU A 7 -19.29 -14.01 -27.15
CA LEU A 7 -17.87 -13.69 -26.99
C LEU A 7 -17.59 -12.19 -27.22
N CYS A 8 -18.20 -11.61 -28.24
CA CYS A 8 -18.08 -10.17 -28.53
C CYS A 8 -18.63 -9.30 -27.39
N CYS A 9 -19.76 -9.69 -26.79
CA CYS A 9 -20.31 -8.99 -25.61
C CYS A 9 -19.41 -9.08 -24.38
N VAL A 10 -18.69 -10.19 -24.16
CA VAL A 10 -17.77 -10.32 -23.00
C VAL A 10 -16.55 -9.41 -23.15
N PHE A 11 -16.01 -9.26 -24.37
CA PHE A 11 -14.91 -8.33 -24.62
C PHE A 11 -15.31 -6.85 -24.51
N ALA A 12 -16.59 -6.53 -24.74
CA ALA A 12 -17.11 -5.16 -24.66
C ALA A 12 -17.29 -4.63 -23.21
N ILE A 13 -17.08 -5.46 -22.18
CA ILE A 13 -17.27 -5.09 -20.75
C ILE A 13 -15.92 -4.78 -20.06
N THR A 14 -14.84 -4.55 -20.82
CA THR A 14 -13.57 -4.16 -20.22
C THR A 14 -13.63 -2.70 -19.73
N VAL A 15 -13.59 -2.51 -18.41
CA VAL A 15 -13.53 -1.19 -17.78
C VAL A 15 -12.07 -0.88 -17.42
N PRO A 16 -11.53 0.31 -17.76
CA PRO A 16 -10.19 0.67 -17.33
C PRO A 16 -10.13 0.78 -15.80
N ALA A 17 -9.16 0.09 -15.19
CA ALA A 17 -8.82 0.27 -13.79
C ALA A 17 -7.76 1.37 -13.68
N PHE A 18 -8.08 2.46 -13.00
CA PHE A 18 -7.11 3.50 -12.64
C PHE A 18 -6.60 3.18 -11.24
N ALA A 19 -5.38 2.66 -11.18
CA ALA A 19 -4.68 2.41 -9.92
C ALA A 19 -3.61 3.48 -9.70
N HIS A 20 -3.35 3.79 -8.44
CA HIS A 20 -2.26 4.67 -8.05
C HIS A 20 -1.09 3.85 -7.50
N ASP A 21 0.13 4.33 -7.76
CA ASP A 21 1.35 3.66 -7.34
C ASP A 21 1.68 4.03 -5.89
N THR A 22 1.05 3.30 -4.96
CA THR A 22 1.51 3.23 -3.58
C THR A 22 2.60 2.19 -3.45
N TRP A 23 3.52 2.41 -2.51
CA TRP A 23 4.45 1.36 -2.11
C TRP A 23 4.62 1.33 -0.61
N VAL A 24 5.05 0.16 -0.14
CA VAL A 24 5.40 -0.07 1.26
C VAL A 24 6.89 -0.38 1.32
N GLU A 25 7.56 0.16 2.33
CA GLU A 25 8.95 -0.19 2.61
C GLU A 25 9.19 -0.30 4.11
N VAL A 26 10.29 -0.98 4.44
CA VAL A 26 10.78 -1.13 5.80
C VAL A 26 12.20 -0.58 5.90
N ASN A 27 12.55 -0.02 7.05
CA ASN A 27 13.89 0.54 7.27
C ASN A 27 15.01 -0.52 7.27
N THR A 28 14.68 -1.79 7.55
CA THR A 28 15.61 -2.92 7.50
C THR A 28 14.88 -4.21 7.10
N PRO A 29 15.46 -5.06 6.24
CA PRO A 29 14.86 -6.34 5.84
C PRO A 29 15.05 -7.44 6.89
N GLU A 30 15.99 -7.28 7.82
CA GLU A 30 16.26 -8.22 8.91
C GLU A 30 16.30 -7.50 10.26
N VAL A 31 15.68 -8.11 11.26
CA VAL A 31 15.53 -7.55 12.60
C VAL A 31 15.46 -8.69 13.62
N ARG A 32 15.95 -8.44 14.84
CA ARG A 32 15.80 -9.41 15.94
C ARG A 32 14.38 -9.35 16.51
N GLU A 33 13.87 -10.49 16.94
CA GLU A 33 12.63 -10.55 17.73
C GLU A 33 12.68 -9.57 18.91
N GLY A 34 11.59 -8.84 19.14
CA GLY A 34 11.47 -7.80 20.16
C GLY A 34 11.95 -6.42 19.73
N ASN A 35 12.64 -6.31 18.58
CA ASN A 35 13.07 -5.01 18.05
C ASN A 35 12.04 -4.42 17.08
N VAL A 36 12.19 -3.11 16.87
CA VAL A 36 11.32 -2.29 16.03
C VAL A 36 11.77 -2.30 14.57
N VAL A 37 10.80 -2.40 13.68
CA VAL A 37 10.88 -2.06 12.26
C VAL A 37 9.94 -0.89 12.01
N HIS A 38 10.38 0.13 11.30
CA HIS A 38 9.50 1.18 10.80
C HIS A 38 8.94 0.74 9.46
N VAL A 39 7.61 0.77 9.37
CA VAL A 39 6.85 0.48 8.17
C VAL A 39 6.36 1.80 7.61
N ASP A 40 6.74 2.08 6.36
CA ASP A 40 6.32 3.27 5.65
C ASP A 40 5.34 2.91 4.54
N LEU A 41 4.27 3.70 4.41
CA LEU A 41 3.31 3.66 3.30
C LEU A 41 3.38 4.98 2.54
N LYS A 42 3.79 4.91 1.27
CA LYS A 42 4.18 6.06 0.46
C LYS A 42 3.39 6.10 -0.84
N LEU A 43 3.18 7.31 -1.36
CA LEU A 43 2.52 7.56 -2.66
C LEU A 43 3.51 8.19 -3.64
N GLY A 44 3.69 7.54 -4.78
CA GLY A 44 4.58 8.02 -5.84
C GLY A 44 3.97 9.17 -6.62
N ASN A 45 4.79 10.12 -7.06
CA ASN A 45 4.37 11.18 -7.96
C ASN A 45 4.17 10.63 -9.38
N HIS A 46 3.02 10.95 -9.98
CA HIS A 46 2.68 10.62 -11.37
C HIS A 46 2.82 11.82 -12.33
N GLY A 47 3.31 12.97 -11.83
CA GLY A 47 3.19 14.27 -12.49
C GLY A 47 4.09 14.58 -13.69
N ASN A 48 4.81 13.63 -14.29
CA ASN A 48 5.70 13.90 -15.42
C ASN A 48 6.09 12.63 -16.22
N ASP A 49 5.13 11.87 -16.75
CA ASP A 49 5.41 10.62 -17.49
C ASP A 49 6.31 9.64 -16.71
N HIS A 50 6.12 9.56 -15.38
CA HIS A 50 6.87 8.64 -14.49
C HIS A 50 8.38 8.89 -14.42
N ARG A 51 8.87 10.08 -14.82
CA ARG A 51 10.32 10.36 -14.88
C ARG A 51 10.96 10.82 -13.58
N ASP A 52 10.18 11.09 -12.53
CA ASP A 52 10.69 11.53 -11.23
C ASP A 52 10.14 10.72 -10.05
N PHE A 53 11.03 10.12 -9.27
CA PHE A 53 10.71 9.43 -8.01
C PHE A 53 10.57 10.45 -6.88
N LYS A 54 9.44 11.16 -6.83
CA LYS A 54 9.11 12.06 -5.72
C LYS A 54 7.92 11.53 -4.94
N LEU A 55 7.88 11.84 -3.65
CA LEU A 55 6.68 11.67 -2.84
C LEU A 55 5.61 12.64 -3.32
N HIS A 56 4.39 12.14 -3.52
CA HIS A 56 3.28 12.97 -3.98
C HIS A 56 2.53 13.61 -2.81
N SER A 57 2.07 12.82 -1.85
CA SER A 57 1.31 13.28 -0.67
C SER A 57 1.08 12.13 0.31
N LEU A 58 0.48 12.43 1.47
CA LEU A 58 -0.27 11.44 2.23
C LEU A 58 -1.47 10.94 1.42
N ILE A 59 -1.79 9.64 1.51
CA ILE A 59 -3.05 9.07 1.01
C ILE A 59 -4.16 9.20 2.08
N THR A 60 -5.43 9.19 1.68
CA THR A 60 -6.53 9.02 2.66
C THR A 60 -6.59 7.57 3.13
N LEU A 61 -6.79 7.34 4.43
CA LEU A 61 -6.72 6.01 5.03
C LEU A 61 -8.04 5.23 5.03
N ASP A 62 -9.16 5.88 4.69
CA ASP A 62 -10.50 5.28 4.75
C ASP A 62 -10.65 4.07 3.82
N HIS A 63 -10.01 4.13 2.65
CA HIS A 63 -10.03 3.08 1.62
C HIS A 63 -8.72 2.29 1.53
N ALA A 64 -7.89 2.38 2.57
CA ALA A 64 -6.60 1.69 2.65
C ALA A 64 -6.60 0.62 3.74
N THR A 65 -5.91 -0.48 3.46
CA THR A 65 -5.47 -1.47 4.46
C THR A 65 -3.96 -1.40 4.60
N LEU A 66 -3.43 -1.63 5.79
CA LEU A 66 -1.99 -1.80 5.99
C LEU A 66 -1.80 -2.76 7.15
N ALA A 67 -1.20 -3.91 6.89
CA ALA A 67 -1.08 -4.96 7.89
C ALA A 67 0.26 -5.69 7.81
N VAL A 68 0.64 -6.32 8.93
CA VAL A 68 1.73 -7.30 8.96
C VAL A 68 1.16 -8.70 9.07
N ASN A 69 1.42 -9.51 8.05
CA ASN A 69 1.22 -10.96 8.08
C ASN A 69 2.43 -11.59 8.77
N MET A 70 2.21 -12.16 9.94
CA MET A 70 3.25 -12.79 10.75
C MET A 70 3.46 -14.26 10.34
N PRO A 71 4.60 -14.87 10.70
CA PRO A 71 4.88 -16.29 10.42
C PRO A 71 3.83 -17.28 10.94
N CYS A 72 3.03 -16.86 11.92
CA CYS A 72 1.98 -17.68 12.52
C CYS A 72 0.69 -17.74 11.69
N GLY A 73 0.62 -17.01 10.56
CA GLY A 73 -0.61 -16.81 9.79
C GLY A 73 -1.56 -15.78 10.41
N CYS A 74 -1.11 -15.11 11.47
CA CYS A 74 -1.82 -14.04 12.16
C CYS A 74 -1.51 -12.69 11.51
N GLU A 75 -2.49 -11.79 11.53
CA GLU A 75 -2.40 -10.45 10.96
C GLU A 75 -2.42 -9.39 12.08
N VAL A 76 -1.65 -8.32 11.90
CA VAL A 76 -1.69 -7.12 12.74
C VAL A 76 -2.05 -5.93 11.87
N ASP A 77 -3.20 -5.29 12.14
CA ASP A 77 -3.57 -4.02 11.52
C ASP A 77 -2.67 -2.90 12.04
N LEU A 78 -2.01 -2.20 11.12
CA LEU A 78 -1.12 -1.09 11.39
C LEU A 78 -1.83 0.27 11.28
N LYS A 79 -2.97 0.34 10.60
CA LYS A 79 -3.66 1.60 10.28
C LYS A 79 -3.95 2.47 11.50
N PRO A 80 -4.38 1.94 12.67
CA PRO A 80 -4.68 2.76 13.85
C PRO A 80 -3.47 3.51 14.43
N ASN A 81 -2.25 3.09 14.11
CA ASN A 81 -1.02 3.64 14.68
C ASN A 81 -0.20 4.46 13.67
N LEU A 82 -0.72 4.69 12.46
CA LEU A 82 -0.04 5.47 11.44
C LEU A 82 0.13 6.93 11.85
N ILE A 83 1.33 7.44 11.61
CA ILE A 83 1.72 8.84 11.85
C ILE A 83 2.13 9.45 10.52
N GLY A 84 1.58 10.61 10.19
CA GLY A 84 1.94 11.35 8.98
C GLY A 84 3.25 12.12 9.17
N THR A 85 4.12 12.13 8.17
CA THR A 85 5.40 12.88 8.21
C THR A 85 5.31 14.30 7.66
N ALA A 86 4.16 14.70 7.11
CA ALA A 86 3.95 15.99 6.47
C ALA A 86 3.22 17.00 7.35
N TYR A 87 3.57 18.28 7.19
CA TYR A 87 2.83 19.43 7.72
C TYR A 87 2.00 20.15 6.64
N GLU A 88 2.37 20.01 5.37
CA GLU A 88 1.73 20.67 4.23
C GLU A 88 1.11 19.65 3.26
N GLU A 89 0.15 20.12 2.48
CA GLU A 89 -0.41 19.35 1.38
C GLU A 89 0.68 18.99 0.36
N LYS A 90 0.56 17.82 -0.27
CA LYS A 90 1.51 17.29 -1.28
C LYS A 90 2.92 16.99 -0.78
N GLN A 91 3.04 16.59 0.48
CA GLN A 91 4.30 16.14 1.06
C GLN A 91 4.12 14.86 1.85
N GLY A 92 5.26 14.24 2.20
CA GLY A 92 5.38 13.18 3.19
C GLY A 92 4.74 11.85 2.83
N TYR A 93 4.54 11.04 3.86
CA TYR A 93 4.07 9.66 3.83
C TYR A 93 3.62 9.21 5.23
N TRP A 94 2.95 8.07 5.30
CA TRP A 94 2.53 7.46 6.57
C TRP A 94 3.61 6.53 7.09
N THR A 95 3.90 6.56 8.39
CA THR A 95 4.87 5.67 9.02
C THR A 95 4.36 5.16 10.37
N THR A 96 4.76 3.96 10.77
CA THR A 96 4.50 3.42 12.11
C THR A 96 5.61 2.47 12.55
N PRO A 97 5.96 2.43 13.84
CA PRO A 97 6.76 1.35 14.38
C PRO A 97 5.93 0.05 14.43
N TYR A 98 6.59 -1.07 14.15
CA TYR A 98 6.10 -2.43 14.39
C TYR A 98 7.14 -3.19 15.21
N ILE A 99 6.72 -3.79 16.32
CA ILE A 99 7.59 -4.61 17.18
C ILE A 99 7.43 -6.07 16.76
N THR A 100 8.52 -6.70 16.35
CA THR A 100 8.49 -8.12 15.96
C THR A 100 8.29 -9.03 17.17
N THR A 101 7.41 -10.03 17.06
CA THR A 101 7.03 -10.91 18.18
C THR A 101 7.27 -12.40 17.92
N LYS A 102 7.74 -12.75 16.73
CA LYS A 102 8.02 -14.14 16.30
C LYS A 102 9.19 -14.19 15.32
N PRO A 103 10.09 -15.18 15.42
CA PRO A 103 11.07 -15.45 14.38
C PRO A 103 10.39 -15.94 13.09
N GLY A 104 10.91 -15.52 11.93
CA GLY A 104 10.44 -15.95 10.62
C GLY A 104 10.15 -14.78 9.67
N LEU A 105 9.49 -15.09 8.54
CA LEU A 105 9.10 -14.09 7.56
C LEU A 105 7.85 -13.32 8.02
N HIS A 106 8.01 -12.01 8.20
CA HIS A 106 6.89 -11.07 8.33
C HIS A 106 6.70 -10.38 6.98
N VAL A 107 5.46 -10.28 6.51
CA VAL A 107 5.14 -9.63 5.23
C VAL A 107 4.23 -8.45 5.50
N VAL A 108 4.64 -7.26 5.09
CA VAL A 108 3.76 -6.10 5.10
C VAL A 108 2.90 -6.13 3.84
N SER A 109 1.58 -6.06 4.00
CA SER A 109 0.60 -6.01 2.91
C SER A 109 -0.20 -4.71 2.97
N HIS A 110 -0.53 -4.18 1.79
CA HIS A 110 -1.31 -2.97 1.61
C HIS A 110 -2.26 -3.15 0.43
N GLU A 111 -3.51 -2.72 0.60
CA GLU A 111 -4.49 -2.59 -0.46
C GLU A 111 -5.05 -1.17 -0.46
N LEU A 112 -5.37 -0.67 -1.65
CA LEU A 112 -5.97 0.64 -1.87
C LEU A 112 -6.97 0.55 -3.02
N ASP A 113 -8.24 0.82 -2.73
CA ASP A 113 -9.30 0.83 -3.75
C ASP A 113 -9.39 2.18 -4.48
N THR A 114 -9.31 3.29 -3.74
CA THR A 114 -9.33 4.65 -4.29
C THR A 114 -8.42 5.57 -3.50
N LEU A 115 -7.72 6.47 -4.20
CA LEU A 115 -6.80 7.43 -3.58
C LEU A 115 -7.52 8.52 -2.79
N HIS A 116 -8.69 8.93 -3.28
CA HIS A 116 -9.55 9.96 -2.71
C HIS A 116 -11.01 9.49 -2.80
N GLY A 117 -11.78 9.68 -1.73
CA GLY A 117 -13.23 9.50 -1.71
C GLY A 117 -13.98 10.70 -2.27
#